data_AF-A0A8C2JLM8-F1
#
_entry.id   AF-A0A8C2JLM8-F1
#
_cell.length_a   1.000
_cell.length_b   1.000
_cell.length_c   1.000
_cell.angle_alpha   90.00
_cell.angle_beta   90.00
_cell.angle_gamma   90.00
#
_symmetry.space_group_name_H-M   'P 1'
#
loop_
_entity.id
_entity.type
_entity.pdbx_description
1 polymer ?
#
loop_
_entity_poly.entity_id
_entity_poly.type
_entity_poly.pdbx_seq_one_letter_code
_entity_poly.pdbx_strand_id
1 'polypeptide(L)'
;MDKKATWDRFYTENGSKGQFKNFEWFFGFHSVQDLILPVLQSMSHSQSGPVNILDMGCGTSALGPCIYKTSSCAVKVTCADISSVAVKLMEKHANSTSAQPCNPSSSLAFLELDCTQLRGYFGARSLDLILDKGTTDALVRSKEGQDKAGQILKQCLQVLKPSGSLLQFSD
;
A
#
# COMPACT_ATOMS: atom_id res chain seq x y z
N MET A 1 -15.52 -8.43 3.46
CA MET A 1 -14.72 -9.53 2.88
C MET A 1 -13.33 -9.46 3.49
N ASP A 2 -13.08 -10.20 4.56
CA ASP A 2 -11.87 -10.06 5.39
C ASP A 2 -10.97 -11.30 5.38
N LYS A 3 -11.38 -12.37 4.67
CA LYS A 3 -10.63 -13.63 4.63
C LYS A 3 -9.68 -13.65 3.45
N LYS A 4 -8.42 -14.01 3.72
CA LYS A 4 -7.37 -14.24 2.71
C LYS A 4 -7.87 -15.08 1.52
N ALA A 5 -8.54 -16.20 1.78
CA ALA A 5 -9.01 -17.10 0.74
C ALA A 5 -10.04 -16.46 -0.23
N THR A 6 -10.80 -15.47 0.23
CA THR A 6 -11.71 -14.70 -0.64
C THR A 6 -10.92 -13.85 -1.62
N TRP A 7 -9.89 -13.15 -1.12
CA TRP A 7 -9.03 -12.29 -1.95
C TRP A 7 -8.12 -13.08 -2.88
N ASP A 8 -7.53 -14.18 -2.41
CA ASP A 8 -6.75 -15.09 -3.26
C ASP A 8 -7.55 -15.59 -4.46
N ARG A 9 -8.83 -15.95 -4.24
CA ARG A 9 -9.72 -16.37 -5.31
C ARG A 9 -10.01 -15.24 -6.29
N PHE A 10 -10.35 -14.06 -5.78
CA PHE A 10 -10.59 -12.87 -6.60
C PHE A 10 -9.40 -12.53 -7.50
N TYR A 11 -8.18 -12.53 -6.96
CA TYR A 11 -6.98 -12.22 -7.74
C TYR A 11 -6.55 -13.35 -8.67
N THR A 12 -6.82 -14.60 -8.33
CA THR A 12 -6.63 -15.74 -9.25
C THR A 12 -7.53 -15.58 -10.47
N GLU A 13 -8.83 -15.38 -10.26
CA GLU A 13 -9.83 -15.29 -11.34
C GLU A 13 -9.61 -14.06 -12.23
N ASN A 14 -9.16 -12.94 -11.67
CA ASN A 14 -8.84 -11.74 -12.44
C ASN A 14 -7.46 -11.84 -13.12
N GLY A 15 -6.50 -12.57 -12.54
CA GLY A 15 -5.18 -12.80 -13.11
C GLY A 15 -5.17 -13.79 -14.29
N SER A 16 -6.10 -14.74 -14.33
CA SER A 16 -6.15 -15.78 -15.37
C SER A 16 -6.70 -15.32 -16.74
N LYS A 17 -7.18 -14.07 -16.87
CA LYS A 17 -7.89 -13.58 -18.07
C LYS A 17 -6.99 -12.99 -19.17
N GLY A 18 -5.69 -13.31 -19.19
CA GLY A 18 -4.77 -12.87 -20.24
C GLY A 18 -3.57 -12.07 -19.71
N GLN A 19 -3.24 -10.95 -20.36
CA GLN A 19 -2.14 -10.08 -19.92
C GLN A 19 -2.50 -9.41 -18.58
N PHE A 20 -1.56 -9.39 -17.64
CA PHE A 20 -1.75 -8.74 -16.35
C PHE A 20 -2.12 -7.26 -16.54
N LYS A 21 -3.17 -6.82 -15.85
CA LYS A 21 -3.61 -5.43 -15.77
C LYS A 21 -3.89 -5.09 -14.32
N ASN A 22 -3.44 -3.91 -13.89
CA ASN A 22 -3.77 -3.39 -12.57
C ASN A 22 -5.28 -3.23 -12.40
N PHE A 23 -5.77 -3.60 -11.22
CA PHE A 23 -7.15 -3.39 -10.82
C PHE A 23 -7.20 -2.30 -9.76
N GLU A 24 -8.09 -1.32 -9.94
CA GLU A 24 -8.20 -0.16 -9.06
C GLU A 24 -9.56 -0.11 -8.38
N TRP A 25 -9.57 -0.20 -7.06
CA TRP A 25 -10.73 0.25 -6.27
C TRP A 25 -10.79 1.78 -6.27
N PHE A 26 -12.00 2.30 -6.51
CA PHE A 26 -12.36 3.73 -6.60
C PHE A 26 -11.69 4.48 -7.77
N PHE A 27 -10.38 4.63 -7.73
CA PHE A 27 -9.60 5.41 -8.69
C PHE A 27 -8.15 4.92 -8.77
N GLY A 28 -7.48 5.26 -9.88
CA GLY A 28 -6.04 5.06 -10.05
C GLY A 28 -5.21 6.27 -9.61
N PHE A 29 -3.89 6.07 -9.50
CA PHE A 29 -2.91 7.07 -9.02
C PHE A 29 -3.09 8.49 -9.60
N HIS A 30 -3.33 8.61 -10.92
CA HIS A 30 -3.47 9.92 -11.58
C HIS A 30 -4.58 10.80 -10.99
N SER A 31 -5.60 10.21 -10.35
CA SER A 31 -6.70 10.96 -9.74
C SER A 31 -6.32 11.59 -8.41
N VAL A 32 -5.24 11.11 -7.77
CA VAL A 32 -4.80 11.52 -6.43
C VAL A 32 -3.32 11.93 -6.37
N GLN A 33 -2.62 11.96 -7.51
CA GLN A 33 -1.20 12.31 -7.56
C GLN A 33 -0.94 13.72 -7.01
N ASP A 34 -1.83 14.67 -7.31
CA ASP A 34 -1.71 16.07 -6.88
C ASP A 34 -1.99 16.25 -5.37
N LEU A 35 -2.53 15.23 -4.72
CA LEU A 35 -2.68 15.17 -3.27
C LEU A 35 -1.48 14.47 -2.62
N ILE A 36 -1.05 13.34 -3.19
CA ILE A 36 0.00 12.48 -2.60
C ILE A 36 1.39 13.10 -2.78
N LEU A 37 1.75 13.53 -3.99
CA LEU A 37 3.12 13.97 -4.29
C LEU A 37 3.56 15.20 -3.46
N PRO A 38 2.70 16.23 -3.24
CA PRO A 38 3.08 17.35 -2.37
C PRO A 38 3.30 16.93 -0.91
N VAL A 39 2.52 15.98 -0.40
CA VAL A 39 2.69 15.44 0.97
C VAL A 39 4.05 14.75 1.09
N LEU A 40 4.41 13.92 0.11
CA LEU A 40 5.72 13.24 0.09
C LEU A 40 6.88 14.23 0.02
N GLN A 41 6.77 15.26 -0.83
CA GLN A 41 7.79 16.29 -0.94
C GLN A 41 7.96 17.04 0.40
N SER A 42 6.86 17.43 1.06
CA SER A 42 6.91 18.07 2.37
C SER A 42 7.55 17.19 3.43
N MET A 43 7.21 15.90 3.49
CA MET A 43 7.81 14.94 4.43
C MET A 43 9.31 14.78 4.17
N SER A 44 9.74 14.81 2.90
CA SER A 44 11.15 14.67 2.52
C SER A 44 12.02 15.82 3.03
N HIS A 45 11.49 17.03 3.18
CA HIS A 45 12.26 18.18 3.70
C HIS A 45 12.56 18.06 5.20
N SER A 46 11.81 17.22 5.93
CA SER A 46 11.93 17.06 7.37
C SER A 46 12.91 15.96 7.80
N GLN A 47 13.52 15.24 6.84
CA GLN A 47 14.42 14.13 7.12
C GLN A 47 15.48 13.92 6.03
N SER A 48 16.62 13.33 6.39
CA SER A 48 17.74 13.09 5.46
C SER A 48 17.66 11.77 4.69
N GLY A 49 16.65 10.93 4.96
CA GLY A 49 16.47 9.60 4.37
C GLY A 49 15.23 9.47 3.50
N PRO A 50 15.00 8.30 2.88
CA PRO A 50 13.79 8.07 2.09
C PRO A 50 12.55 8.13 2.96
N VAL A 51 11.45 8.64 2.39
CA VAL A 51 10.12 8.60 3.01
C VAL A 51 9.64 7.14 3.01
N ASN A 52 9.34 6.58 4.18
CA ASN A 52 8.93 5.19 4.35
C ASN A 52 7.41 5.08 4.25
N ILE A 53 6.94 4.41 3.20
CA ILE A 53 5.54 4.39 2.79
C ILE A 53 5.02 2.96 2.83
N LEU A 54 3.85 2.75 3.42
CA LEU A 54 3.10 1.50 3.34
C LEU A 54 1.82 1.73 2.53
N ASP A 55 1.67 1.02 1.41
CA ASP A 55 0.40 0.87 0.69
C ASP A 55 -0.31 -0.37 1.23
N MET A 56 -1.27 -0.18 2.13
CA MET A 56 -1.90 -1.22 2.94
C MET A 56 -3.14 -1.80 2.24
N GLY A 57 -3.15 -3.12 2.08
CA GLY A 57 -4.15 -3.83 1.25
C GLY A 57 -4.04 -3.38 -0.21
N CYS A 58 -2.81 -3.33 -0.73
CA CYS A 58 -2.51 -2.77 -2.04
C CYS A 58 -3.21 -3.51 -3.20
N GLY A 59 -3.61 -4.78 -2.97
CA GLY A 59 -4.16 -5.64 -4.00
C GLY A 59 -3.25 -5.71 -5.22
N THR A 60 -3.84 -5.47 -6.38
CA THR A 60 -3.12 -5.30 -7.66
C THR A 60 -3.19 -3.86 -8.17
N SER A 61 -3.37 -2.87 -7.28
CA SER A 61 -3.36 -1.45 -7.64
C SER A 61 -1.97 -0.99 -8.09
N ALA A 62 -1.93 -0.05 -9.02
CA ALA A 62 -0.72 0.64 -9.42
C ALA A 62 -0.35 1.80 -8.47
N LEU A 63 -1.09 2.04 -7.38
CA LEU A 63 -0.88 3.18 -6.47
C LEU A 63 0.56 3.26 -5.95
N GLY A 64 1.00 2.28 -5.14
CA GLY A 64 2.38 2.23 -4.63
C GLY A 64 3.46 2.21 -5.73
N PRO A 65 3.35 1.37 -6.79
CA PRO A 65 4.31 1.39 -7.89
C PRO A 65 4.39 2.72 -8.63
N CYS A 66 3.28 3.44 -8.79
CA CYS A 66 3.30 4.76 -9.40
C CYS A 66 3.99 5.79 -8.49
N ILE A 67 3.72 5.78 -7.18
CA ILE A 67 4.46 6.61 -6.21
C ILE A 67 5.96 6.39 -6.33
N TYR A 68 6.41 5.13 -6.39
CA TYR A 68 7.82 4.78 -6.60
C TYR A 68 8.38 5.34 -7.92
N LYS A 69 7.61 5.25 -9.01
CA LYS A 69 8.03 5.72 -10.34
C LYS A 69 8.01 7.24 -10.50
N THR A 70 7.16 7.96 -9.77
CA THR A 70 6.90 9.40 -10.02
C THR A 70 7.43 10.32 -8.94
N SER A 71 7.77 9.81 -7.74
CA SER A 71 8.27 10.66 -6.66
C SER A 71 9.66 11.20 -6.96
N SER A 72 9.81 12.53 -6.90
CA SER A 72 11.09 13.23 -7.04
C SER A 72 12.00 13.05 -5.82
N CYS A 73 11.42 12.93 -4.62
CA CYS A 73 12.14 12.60 -3.41
C CYS A 73 12.38 11.08 -3.30
N ALA A 74 13.42 10.68 -2.55
CA ALA A 74 13.66 9.27 -2.28
C ALA A 74 12.50 8.67 -1.47
N VAL A 75 11.97 7.54 -1.92
CA VAL A 75 10.86 6.83 -1.26
C VAL A 75 11.18 5.35 -1.07
N LYS A 76 10.77 4.79 0.05
CA LYS A 76 10.78 3.34 0.30
C LYS A 76 9.34 2.89 0.40
N VAL A 77 8.81 2.34 -0.68
CA VAL A 77 7.41 1.92 -0.80
C VAL A 77 7.30 0.42 -0.53
N THR A 78 6.53 0.05 0.47
CA THR A 78 6.10 -1.33 0.70
C THR A 78 4.63 -1.46 0.33
N CYS A 79 4.34 -2.22 -0.72
CA CYS A 79 2.99 -2.61 -1.11
C CYS A 79 2.63 -3.92 -0.42
N ALA A 80 1.67 -3.89 0.49
CA ALA A 80 1.35 -5.02 1.34
C ALA A 80 -0.09 -5.48 1.19
N ASP A 81 -0.33 -6.78 1.09
CA ASP A 81 -1.67 -7.36 1.01
C ASP A 81 -1.73 -8.71 1.74
N ILE A 82 -2.91 -9.06 2.27
CA ILE A 82 -3.12 -10.37 2.88
C ILE A 82 -3.09 -11.49 1.82
N SER A 83 -3.38 -11.16 0.56
CA SER A 83 -3.38 -12.10 -0.55
C SER A 83 -1.97 -12.28 -1.14
N SER A 84 -1.36 -13.42 -0.83
CA SER A 84 -0.13 -13.88 -1.50
C SER A 84 -0.23 -13.94 -3.02
N VAL A 85 -1.44 -14.14 -3.56
CA VAL A 85 -1.69 -14.13 -5.02
C VAL A 85 -1.48 -12.72 -5.57
N ALA A 86 -2.08 -11.70 -4.96
CA ALA A 86 -1.92 -10.31 -5.36
C ALA A 86 -0.45 -9.86 -5.31
N VAL A 87 0.22 -10.14 -4.19
CA VAL A 87 1.63 -9.82 -3.95
C VAL A 87 2.52 -10.41 -5.05
N LYS A 88 2.37 -11.70 -5.37
CA LYS A 88 3.16 -12.37 -6.41
C LYS A 88 2.88 -11.85 -7.81
N LEU A 89 1.62 -11.53 -8.12
CA LEU A 89 1.25 -10.94 -9.42
C LEU A 89 1.92 -9.58 -9.60
N MET A 90 1.87 -8.74 -8.57
CA MET A 90 2.48 -7.40 -8.58
C MET A 90 4.01 -7.45 -8.65
N GLU A 91 4.64 -8.33 -7.87
CA GLU A 91 6.09 -8.54 -7.90
C GLU A 91 6.56 -9.01 -9.28
N LYS A 92 5.88 -10.01 -9.87
CA LYS A 92 6.17 -10.48 -11.23
C LYS A 92 6.01 -9.36 -12.25
N HIS A 93 4.95 -8.56 -12.14
CA HIS A 93 4.70 -7.45 -13.05
C HIS A 93 5.79 -6.37 -12.96
N ALA A 94 6.16 -5.96 -11.73
CA ALA A 94 7.20 -4.98 -11.51
C ALA A 94 8.56 -5.43 -12.07
N ASN A 95 8.92 -6.70 -11.85
CA ASN A 95 10.15 -7.29 -12.40
C ASN A 95 10.13 -7.37 -13.92
N SER A 96 8.98 -7.69 -14.53
CA SER A 96 8.86 -7.82 -15.99
C SER A 96 8.90 -6.49 -16.75
N THR A 97 8.56 -5.38 -16.10
CA THR A 97 8.47 -4.05 -16.72
C THR A 97 9.72 -3.20 -16.49
N SER A 98 10.72 -3.73 -15.78
CA SER A 98 11.96 -3.03 -15.41
C SER A 98 11.69 -1.65 -14.80
N ALA A 99 10.63 -1.53 -13.98
CA ALA A 99 10.17 -0.25 -13.44
C ALA A 99 11.31 0.47 -12.71
N GLN A 100 11.78 1.58 -13.29
CA GLN A 100 12.80 2.42 -12.67
C GLN A 100 12.13 3.51 -11.82
N PRO A 101 12.72 3.85 -10.67
CA PRO A 101 12.22 4.98 -9.89
C PRO A 101 12.60 6.30 -10.56
N CYS A 102 11.85 7.37 -10.27
CA CYS A 102 12.28 8.72 -10.63
C CYS A 102 13.52 9.14 -9.83
N ASN A 103 13.56 8.79 -8.54
CA ASN A 103 14.71 9.02 -7.68
C ASN A 103 15.52 7.71 -7.46
N PRO A 104 16.81 7.63 -7.84
CA PRO A 104 17.62 6.39 -7.75
C PRO A 104 17.78 5.81 -6.34
N SER A 105 17.56 6.61 -5.29
CA SER A 105 17.60 6.13 -3.89
C SER A 105 16.27 5.55 -3.43
N SER A 106 15.30 5.39 -4.33
CA SER A 106 14.00 4.80 -4.02
C SER A 106 14.03 3.28 -4.09
N SER A 107 13.12 2.64 -3.35
CA SER A 107 12.92 1.18 -3.39
C SER A 107 11.45 0.83 -3.35
N LEU A 108 11.10 -0.28 -3.98
CA LEU A 108 9.76 -0.86 -4.03
C LEU A 108 9.84 -2.30 -3.56
N ALA A 109 8.99 -2.67 -2.60
CA ALA A 109 8.88 -4.03 -2.08
C ALA A 109 7.41 -4.47 -2.07
N PHE A 110 7.18 -5.76 -2.25
CA PHE A 110 5.87 -6.39 -2.13
C PHE A 110 5.90 -7.36 -0.95
N LEU A 111 4.86 -7.32 -0.11
CA LEU A 111 4.84 -8.07 1.15
C LEU A 111 3.48 -8.71 1.39
N GLU A 112 3.48 -10.03 1.64
CA GLU A 112 2.29 -10.69 2.19
C GLU A 112 2.16 -10.35 3.68
N LEU A 113 1.08 -9.67 4.04
CA LEU A 113 0.87 -9.15 5.39
C LEU A 113 -0.61 -8.99 5.72
N ASP A 114 -0.99 -9.42 6.91
CA ASP A 114 -2.27 -9.06 7.53
C ASP A 114 -2.14 -7.68 8.20
N CYS A 115 -2.91 -6.70 7.72
CA CYS A 115 -2.89 -5.32 8.23
C CYS A 115 -3.31 -5.20 9.71
N THR A 116 -3.94 -6.23 10.29
CA THR A 116 -4.19 -6.28 11.74
C THR A 116 -2.94 -6.58 12.56
N GLN A 117 -1.80 -6.86 11.92
CA GLN A 117 -0.53 -7.30 12.53
C GLN A 117 0.69 -6.47 12.11
N LEU A 118 0.53 -5.18 11.77
CA LEU A 118 1.63 -4.32 11.27
C LEU A 118 2.87 -4.31 12.18
N ARG A 119 2.72 -4.35 13.50
CA ARG A 119 3.83 -4.36 14.47
C ARG A 119 4.72 -5.60 14.38
N GLY A 120 4.25 -6.69 13.79
CA GLY A 120 5.08 -7.87 13.51
C GLY A 120 6.09 -7.65 12.38
N TYR A 121 5.86 -6.64 11.53
CA TYR A 121 6.65 -6.41 10.31
C TYR A 121 7.35 -5.05 10.30
N PHE A 122 6.80 -4.06 10.99
CA PHE A 122 7.33 -2.70 11.05
C PHE A 122 7.72 -2.33 12.48
N GLY A 123 8.83 -1.59 12.59
CA GLY A 123 9.30 -1.01 13.84
C GLY A 123 8.28 -0.03 14.43
N ALA A 124 8.43 0.27 15.72
CA ALA A 124 7.61 1.33 16.31
C ALA A 124 8.06 2.66 15.72
N ARG A 125 7.13 3.52 15.33
CA ARG A 125 7.46 4.84 14.78
C ARG A 125 8.44 4.79 13.61
N SER A 126 8.29 3.82 12.71
CA SER A 126 9.19 3.61 11.56
C SER A 126 8.62 4.11 10.23
N LEU A 127 7.29 4.25 10.11
CA LEU A 127 6.63 4.67 8.87
C LEU A 127 6.34 6.18 8.87
N ASP A 128 6.50 6.80 7.71
CA ASP A 128 6.19 8.21 7.46
C ASP A 128 4.76 8.36 6.93
N LEU A 129 4.33 7.44 6.06
CA LEU A 129 3.00 7.46 5.45
C LEU A 129 2.42 6.05 5.39
N ILE A 130 1.16 5.90 5.76
CA ILE A 130 0.34 4.74 5.45
C ILE A 130 -0.77 5.19 4.51
N LEU A 131 -0.94 4.49 3.40
CA LEU A 131 -2.03 4.64 2.46
C LEU A 131 -3.02 3.50 2.69
N ASP A 132 -4.30 3.84 2.83
CA ASP A 132 -5.40 2.90 2.81
C ASP A 132 -6.37 3.31 1.71
N LYS A 133 -6.56 2.46 0.70
CA LYS A 133 -7.52 2.68 -0.37
C LYS A 133 -8.47 1.49 -0.49
N GLY A 134 -9.59 1.55 0.21
CA GLY A 134 -10.62 0.51 0.17
C GLY A 134 -10.40 -0.68 1.10
N THR A 135 -9.29 -0.72 1.83
CA THR A 135 -8.93 -1.89 2.66
C THR A 135 -9.75 -1.91 3.93
N THR A 136 -9.84 -0.77 4.63
CA THR A 136 -10.74 -0.67 5.80
C THR A 136 -12.21 -0.85 5.37
N ASP A 137 -12.62 -0.34 4.21
CA ASP A 137 -13.99 -0.53 3.67
C ASP A 137 -14.33 -2.01 3.43
N ALA A 138 -13.37 -2.78 2.90
CA ALA A 138 -13.51 -4.21 2.73
C ALA A 138 -13.67 -4.97 4.06
N LEU A 139 -12.97 -4.50 5.10
CA LEU A 139 -12.97 -5.12 6.43
C LEU A 139 -14.22 -4.80 7.23
N VAL A 140 -14.67 -3.55 7.27
CA VAL A 140 -15.87 -3.15 8.04
C VAL A 140 -17.14 -3.86 7.56
N ARG A 141 -17.13 -4.38 6.32
CA ARG A 141 -18.21 -5.21 5.76
C ARG A 141 -18.22 -6.65 6.28
N SER A 142 -17.28 -7.07 7.13
CA SER A 142 -17.31 -8.38 7.78
C SER A 142 -18.01 -8.33 9.15
N LYS A 143 -18.39 -9.49 9.69
CA LYS A 143 -19.08 -9.59 10.99
C LYS A 143 -18.27 -8.98 12.14
N GLU A 144 -16.95 -9.08 12.07
CA GLU A 144 -16.00 -8.56 13.07
C GLU A 144 -15.32 -7.25 12.57
N GLY A 145 -15.92 -6.61 11.57
CA GLY A 145 -15.29 -5.53 10.82
C GLY A 145 -14.96 -4.30 11.66
N GLN A 146 -15.84 -3.94 12.61
CA GLN A 146 -15.62 -2.79 13.50
C GLN A 146 -14.42 -3.01 14.43
N ASP A 147 -14.34 -4.18 15.07
CA ASP A 147 -13.22 -4.52 15.96
C ASP A 147 -11.90 -4.55 15.18
N LYS A 148 -11.92 -5.12 13.96
CA LYS A 148 -10.75 -5.15 13.07
C LYS A 148 -10.31 -3.76 12.61
N ALA A 149 -11.25 -2.87 12.27
CA ALA A 149 -10.94 -1.49 11.91
C ALA A 149 -10.28 -0.74 13.08
N GLY A 150 -10.82 -0.90 14.30
CA GLY A 150 -10.20 -0.36 15.52
C GLY A 150 -8.79 -0.92 15.76
N GLN A 151 -8.60 -2.23 15.56
CA GLN A 151 -7.30 -2.87 15.66
C GLN A 151 -6.29 -2.32 14.64
N ILE A 152 -6.70 -2.14 13.39
CA ILE A 152 -5.82 -1.61 12.33
C ILE A 152 -5.42 -0.18 12.64
N LEU A 153 -6.38 0.68 13.00
CA LEU A 153 -6.06 2.06 13.37
C LEU A 153 -5.04 2.10 14.52
N LYS A 154 -5.22 1.25 15.55
CA LYS A 154 -4.26 1.12 16.64
C LYS A 154 -2.88 0.68 16.16
N GLN A 155 -2.80 -0.32 15.26
CA GLN A 155 -1.54 -0.79 14.69
C GLN A 155 -0.86 0.31 13.87
N CYS A 156 -1.61 1.01 13.00
CA CYS A 156 -1.12 2.16 12.22
C CYS A 156 -0.50 3.22 13.11
N LEU A 157 -1.21 3.64 14.17
CA LEU A 157 -0.70 4.64 15.11
C LEU A 157 0.57 4.20 15.85
N GLN A 158 0.79 2.90 16.04
CA GLN A 158 2.00 2.39 16.70
C GLN A 158 3.22 2.35 15.76
N VAL A 159 3.01 2.09 14.47
CA VAL A 159 4.10 2.02 13.47
C VAL A 159 4.40 3.37 12.82
N LEU A 160 3.45 4.30 12.82
CA LEU A 160 3.65 5.67 12.33
C LEU A 160 4.57 6.47 13.26
N LYS A 161 5.47 7.25 12.65
CA LYS A 161 6.20 8.31 13.35
C LYS A 161 5.19 9.31 13.95
N PRO A 162 5.56 10.06 15.01
CA PRO A 162 4.72 11.13 15.53
C PRO A 162 4.35 12.20 14.47
N SER A 163 5.23 12.43 13.50
CA SER A 163 5.02 13.31 12.34
C SER A 163 4.43 12.60 11.11
N GLY A 164 4.19 11.29 11.22
CA GLY A 164 3.67 10.47 10.13
C GLY A 164 2.18 10.68 9.90
N SER A 165 1.67 10.21 8.78
CA SER A 165 0.26 10.36 8.41
C SER A 165 -0.35 9.03 7.96
N LEU A 166 -1.63 8.86 8.28
CA LEU A 166 -2.51 7.86 7.65
C LEU A 166 -3.40 8.61 6.66
N LEU A 167 -3.32 8.25 5.38
CA LEU A 167 -4.19 8.80 4.34
C LEU A 167 -5.14 7.70 3.86
N GLN A 168 -6.42 7.87 4.18
CA GLN A 168 -7.47 6.93 3.86
C GLN A 168 -8.38 7.46 2.76
N PHE A 169 -8.65 6.63 1.76
CA PHE A 169 -9.62 6.85 0.70
C PHE A 169 -10.71 5.78 0.81
N SER A 170 -11.95 6.21 1.04
CA SER A 170 -13.08 5.39 1.48
C SER A 170 -14.38 5.87 0.80
N ASP A 171 -15.40 4.99 0.71
CA ASP A 171 -16.67 5.22 0.00
C ASP A 171 -17.81 5.80 0.86
#